data_AF-A0A1M7F868-F1
#
_entry.id   AF-A0A1M7F868-F1
#
_cell.length_a   1.000
_cell.length_b   1.000
_cell.length_c   1.000
_cell.angle_alpha   90.00
_cell.angle_beta   90.00
_cell.angle_gamma   90.00
#
_symmetry.space_group_name_H-M   'P 1'
#
loop_
_entity.id
_entity.type
_entity.pdbx_description
1 polymer ?
#
loop_
_entity_poly.entity_id
_entity_poly.type
_entity_poly.pdbx_seq_one_letter_code
_entity_poly.pdbx_strand_id
1 'polypeptide(L)' 'MTVTALISPPSSSLSRQHRAWIALYSLDSYHRKREEVLRLNDVTEEDLQEFEESWLKLRCRPVGLAR' A
#
# COMPACT_ATOMS: atom_id res chain seq x y z
N MET A 1 15.56 5.03 32.30
CA MET A 1 15.96 5.35 30.91
C MET A 1 15.09 4.49 30.00
N THR A 2 14.09 5.08 29.36
CA THR A 2 13.02 4.35 28.67
C THR A 2 13.42 4.11 27.22
N VAL A 3 13.49 2.84 26.82
CA VAL A 3 13.81 2.42 25.46
C VAL A 3 12.54 2.59 24.62
N THR A 4 12.46 3.65 23.83
CA THR A 4 11.37 3.82 22.87
C THR A 4 11.63 2.85 21.72
N ALA A 5 11.03 1.65 21.80
CA ALA A 5 10.94 0.76 20.66
C ALA A 5 10.22 1.52 19.54
N LEU A 6 10.94 1.80 18.46
CA LEU A 6 10.34 2.24 17.21
C LEU A 6 9.47 1.08 16.74
N ILE A 7 8.18 1.16 17.03
CA ILE A 7 7.17 0.28 16.47
C ILE A 7 7.09 0.65 14.99
N SER A 8 8.00 0.13 14.18
CA SER A 8 7.66 -0.14 12.78
C SER A 8 6.50 -1.12 12.86
N PRO A 9 5.28 -0.78 12.38
CA PRO A 9 4.26 -1.79 12.24
C PRO A 9 4.87 -2.90 11.38
N PRO A 10 4.74 -4.18 11.77
CA PRO A 10 5.19 -5.27 10.94
C PRO A 10 4.37 -5.19 9.66
N SER A 11 4.95 -4.64 8.59
CA SER A 11 4.47 -4.89 7.22
C SER A 11 4.27 -6.41 7.02
N SER A 12 5.04 -7.25 7.73
CA SER A 12 4.87 -8.69 7.81
C SER A 12 3.51 -9.20 8.34
N SER A 13 2.65 -8.39 8.96
CA SER A 13 1.29 -8.82 9.36
C SER A 13 0.25 -8.66 8.25
N LEU A 14 0.52 -7.83 7.25
CA LEU A 14 -0.40 -7.61 6.13
C LEU A 14 -0.10 -8.60 5.01
N SER A 15 -1.14 -9.01 4.28
CA SER A 15 -0.93 -9.74 3.03
C SER A 15 -0.18 -8.87 2.03
N ARG A 16 0.57 -9.51 1.14
CA ARG A 16 1.26 -8.84 0.03
C ARG A 16 0.34 -7.91 -0.76
N GLN A 17 -0.89 -8.36 -1.05
CA GLN A 17 -1.90 -7.55 -1.73
C GLN A 17 -2.23 -6.26 -0.98
N HIS A 18 -2.49 -6.33 0.33
CA HIS A 18 -2.78 -5.12 1.12
C HIS A 18 -1.59 -4.17 1.16
N ARG A 19 -0.36 -4.68 1.23
CA ARG A 19 0.84 -3.84 1.16
C ARG A 19 1.00 -3.16 -0.19
N ALA A 20 0.75 -3.88 -1.28
CA ALA A 20 0.78 -3.32 -2.63
C ALA A 20 -0.26 -2.21 -2.80
N TRP A 21 -1.46 -2.37 -2.26
CA TRP A 21 -2.49 -1.33 -2.27
C TRP A 21 -2.10 -0.07 -1.48
N ILE A 22 -1.44 -0.23 -0.32
CA ILE A 22 -0.94 0.90 0.46
C ILE A 22 0.17 1.63 -0.31
N ALA A 23 1.07 0.88 -0.97
CA ALA A 23 2.11 1.45 -1.82
C ALA A 23 1.51 2.23 -3.01
N LEU A 24 0.55 1.64 -3.74
CA LEU A 24 -0.14 2.31 -4.85
C LEU A 24 -0.84 3.59 -4.39
N TYR A 25 -1.54 3.55 -3.24
CA TYR A 25 -2.14 4.74 -2.65
C TYR A 25 -1.09 5.81 -2.28
N SER A 26 0.05 5.39 -1.74
CA SER A 26 1.14 6.31 -1.36
C SER A 26 1.78 6.98 -2.58
N LEU A 27 1.89 6.27 -3.71
CA LEU A 27 2.38 6.82 -4.98
C LEU A 27 1.37 7.78 -5.63
N ASP A 28 0.07 7.48 -5.51
CA ASP A 28 -1.02 8.30 -6.05
C ASP A 28 -1.23 9.59 -5.25
N SER A 29 -1.09 9.51 -3.91
CA SER A 29 -1.43 10.59 -2.99
C SER A 29 -0.25 11.50 -2.61
N TYR A 30 1.00 11.04 -2.81
CA TYR A 30 2.20 11.77 -2.42
C TYR A 30 3.29 11.71 -3.49
N HIS A 31 4.03 12.82 -3.65
CA HIS A 31 5.26 12.88 -4.44
C HIS A 31 6.46 12.22 -3.73
N ARG A 32 6.28 11.04 -3.12
CA ARG A 32 7.41 10.27 -2.57
C ARG A 32 8.15 9.56 -3.69
N LYS A 33 9.46 9.36 -3.49
CA LYS A 33 10.27 8.58 -4.42
C LYS A 33 9.80 7.13 -4.43
N ARG A 34 9.62 6.58 -5.62
CA ARG A 34 9.07 5.23 -5.85
C ARG A 34 9.80 4.16 -5.05
N GLU A 35 11.13 4.19 -5.10
CA GLU A 35 12.02 3.26 -4.38
C GLU A 35 11.80 3.25 -2.87
N GLU A 36 11.52 4.43 -2.28
CA GLU A 36 11.26 4.54 -0.85
C GLU A 36 9.92 3.91 -0.49
N VAL A 37 8.90 4.10 -1.32
CA VAL A 37 7.56 3.52 -1.13
C VAL A 37 7.62 1.99 -1.20
N LEU A 38 8.33 1.43 -2.18
CA LEU A 38 8.53 -0.02 -2.30
C LEU A 38 9.21 -0.59 -1.05
N ARG A 39 10.32 0.02 -0.62
CA ARG A 39 11.07 -0.41 0.55
C ARG A 39 10.26 -0.33 1.84
N LEU A 40 9.51 0.76 2.05
CA LEU A 40 8.70 0.96 3.26
C LEU A 40 7.54 -0.04 3.36
N ASN A 41 6.99 -0.46 2.21
CA ASN A 41 5.85 -1.36 2.16
C ASN A 41 6.24 -2.83 1.94
N ASP A 42 7.52 -3.16 1.84
CA ASP A 42 7.99 -4.54 1.59
C ASP A 42 7.25 -5.18 0.40
N VAL A 43 7.32 -4.47 -0.73
CA VAL A 43 6.75 -4.86 -2.02
C VAL A 43 7.71 -4.51 -3.16
N THR A 44 7.57 -5.26 -4.24
CA THR A 44 8.32 -5.09 -5.49
C THR A 44 7.47 -4.36 -6.53
N GLU A 45 8.10 -3.98 -7.65
CA GLU A 45 7.36 -3.35 -8.76
C GLU A 45 6.38 -4.35 -9.40
N GLU A 46 6.76 -5.63 -9.45
CA GLU A 46 5.93 -6.74 -9.91
C GLU A 46 4.68 -6.89 -9.05
N ASP A 47 4.81 -6.76 -7.73
CA ASP A 47 3.65 -6.81 -6.82
C ASP A 47 2.69 -5.63 -7.09
N LEU A 48 3.21 -4.43 -7.38
CA LEU A 48 2.37 -3.30 -7.74
C LEU A 48 1.58 -3.59 -9.01
N GLN A 49 2.26 -4.09 -10.05
CA GLN A 49 1.65 -4.43 -11.33
C GLN A 49 0.60 -5.55 -11.20
N GLU A 50 0.88 -6.58 -10.38
CA GLU A 50 -0.05 -7.69 -10.12
C GLU A 50 -1.35 -7.21 -9.48
N PHE A 51 -1.27 -6.27 -8.53
CA PHE A 51 -2.43 -5.84 -7.74
C PHE A 51 -3.06 -4.52 -8.20
N GLU A 52 -2.49 -3.81 -9.17
CA GLU A 52 -2.96 -2.51 -9.64
C GLU A 52 -4.42 -2.54 -10.11
N GLU A 53 -4.79 -3.51 -10.95
CA GLU A 53 -6.16 -3.62 -11.47
C GLU A 53 -7.18 -3.83 -10.34
N SER A 54 -6.82 -4.68 -9.37
CA SER A 54 -7.67 -4.97 -8.20
C SER A 54 -7.82 -3.75 -7.29
N TRP A 55 -6.77 -2.94 -7.18
CA TRP A 55 -6.77 -1.69 -6.44
C TRP A 55 -7.63 -0.62 -7.12
N LEU A 56 -7.53 -0.48 -8.44
CA LEU A 56 -8.38 0.43 -9.20
C LEU A 56 -9.85 0.08 -9.05
N LYS A 57 -10.21 -1.22 -9.09
CA LYS A 57 -11.58 -1.69 -8.84
C LYS A 57 -12.09 -1.30 -7.43
N LEU A 58 -11.22 -1.33 -6.42
CA LEU A 58 -11.56 -0.88 -5.06
C LEU A 58 -11.86 0.63 -5.03
N ARG A 59 -11.04 1.44 -5.72
CA ARG A 59 -11.21 2.90 -5.81
C ARG A 59 -12.43 3.31 -6.63
N CYS A 60 -12.70 2.60 -7.71
CA CYS A 60 -13.79 2.87 -8.64
C CYS A 60 -15.13 2.27 -8.17
N ARG A 61 -15.23 1.76 -6.93
CA ARG A 61 -16.50 1.29 -6.40
C ARG A 61 -17.50 2.45 -6.51
N PRO A 62 -18.59 2.32 -7.30
CA PRO A 62 -19.57 3.38 -7.39
C PRO A 62 -20.16 3.56 -5.99
N VAL A 63 -19.84 4.68 -5.36
CA VAL A 63 -20.59 5.18 -4.22
C VAL A 63 -22.02 5.40 -4.74
N GLY A 64 -22.91 4.46 -4.43
CA GLY A 64 -24.35 4.69 -4.53
C GLY A 64 -25.03 4.46 -5.88
N LEU A 65 -24.86 3.29 -6.50
CA LEU A 65 -25.90 2.76 -7.40
C LEU A 65 -26.45 1.42 -6.90
N ALA A 66 -26.64 1.35 -5.58
CA ALA A 66 -27.41 0.29 -4.92
C ALA A 66 -28.51 0.94 -4.08
N ARG A 67 -29.65 1.15 -4.76
CA ARG A 67 -31.05 1.32 -4.31
C ARG A 67 -31.40 2.51 -3.41
#